data_AF-A0A835PDX3-F1
#
_entry.id   AF-A0A835PDX3-F1
#
_cell.length_a   1.000
_cell.length_b   1.000
_cell.length_c   1.000
_cell.angle_alpha   90.00
_cell.angle_beta   90.00
_cell.angle_gamma   90.00
#
_symmetry.space_group_name_H-M   'P 1'
#
loop_
_entity.id
_entity.type
_entity.pdbx_description
1 polymer ?
#
loop_
_entity_poly.entity_id
_entity_poly.type
_entity_poly.pdbx_seq_one_letter_code
_entity_poly.pdbx_strand_id
1 'polypeptide(L)'
;MGREIYRGDPNKGQRYHDGVRMGAFGLMLNSILLGFTSVMLEKLCRKLGSGLVWGVSCILLSFCLGAMLIITAVSKHMKFSSEGLPPTGIVIASLVVFTILGAPLAVTYSLPYALISARAEALGLGQGLGMGVLNLAIVIPQMVVSLGRAIDQLFGGGNSPAFAVGAASAFLGGLVAIIAIPRSQTGKIKGPSTR
;
A
#
# COMPACT_ATOMS: atom_id res chain seq x y z
N MET A 1 6.64 -5.76 12.30
CA MET A 1 6.07 -5.93 13.66
C MET A 1 6.93 -6.81 14.59
N GLY A 2 7.15 -8.11 14.33
CA GLY A 2 7.89 -8.99 15.28
C GLY A 2 9.34 -8.57 15.62
N ARG A 3 10.16 -8.17 14.64
CA ARG A 3 11.55 -7.75 14.89
C ARG A 3 11.68 -6.27 15.32
N GLU A 4 10.83 -5.39 14.78
CA GLU A 4 10.93 -3.94 15.00
C GLU A 4 10.14 -3.41 16.20
N ILE A 5 9.04 -4.07 16.57
CA ILE A 5 8.20 -3.66 17.72
C ILE A 5 8.54 -4.51 18.95
N TYR A 6 8.80 -5.81 18.78
CA TYR A 6 9.07 -6.72 19.90
C TYR A 6 10.56 -6.96 20.16
N ARG A 7 11.49 -6.43 19.34
CA ARG A 7 12.95 -6.68 19.42
C ARG A 7 13.29 -8.16 19.65
N GLY A 8 12.46 -9.09 19.14
CA GLY A 8 12.64 -10.51 19.37
C GLY A 8 13.79 -11.05 18.55
N ASP A 9 14.75 -11.72 19.19
CA ASP A 9 15.75 -12.52 18.51
C ASP A 9 15.05 -13.68 17.76
N PRO A 10 15.35 -13.89 16.47
CA PRO A 10 14.65 -14.86 15.63
C PRO A 10 14.85 -16.33 16.07
N ASN A 11 15.69 -16.59 17.07
CA ASN A 11 16.10 -17.96 17.41
C ASN A 11 15.61 -18.49 18.77
N LYS A 12 15.15 -17.66 19.73
CA LYS A 12 14.56 -18.15 21.00
C LYS A 12 13.62 -17.12 21.65
N GLY A 13 12.32 -17.38 21.65
CA GLY A 13 11.41 -16.70 22.58
C GLY A 13 9.94 -16.68 22.17
N GLN A 14 9.06 -17.01 23.12
CA GLN A 14 7.59 -16.87 23.07
C GLN A 14 7.14 -15.50 22.54
N ARG A 15 7.95 -14.46 22.80
CA ARG A 15 7.78 -13.06 22.38
C ARG A 15 7.82 -12.85 20.86
N TYR A 16 8.59 -13.64 20.11
CA TYR A 16 8.59 -13.59 18.65
C TYR A 16 7.29 -14.16 18.08
N HIS A 17 6.80 -15.27 18.65
CA HIS A 17 5.54 -15.88 18.25
C HIS A 17 4.34 -14.95 18.51
N ASP A 18 4.30 -14.25 19.65
CA ASP A 18 3.26 -13.26 19.94
C ASP A 18 3.31 -12.07 18.96
N GLY A 19 4.51 -11.57 18.64
CA GLY A 19 4.69 -10.52 17.65
C GLY A 19 4.30 -10.94 16.22
N VAL A 20 4.57 -12.19 15.84
CA VAL A 20 4.13 -12.77 14.56
C VAL A 20 2.62 -12.95 14.54
N ARG A 21 2.02 -13.44 15.64
CA ARG A 21 0.58 -13.63 15.77
C ARG A 21 -0.19 -12.31 15.68
N MET A 22 0.29 -11.27 16.37
CA MET A 22 -0.30 -9.92 16.26
C MET A 22 -0.10 -9.31 14.87
N GLY A 23 1.05 -9.56 14.23
CA GLY A 23 1.26 -9.18 12.83
C GLY A 23 0.31 -9.89 11.86
N ALA A 24 0.08 -11.19 12.04
CA ALA A 24 -0.88 -11.97 11.26
C ALA A 24 -2.31 -11.49 11.47
N PHE A 25 -2.67 -11.13 12.71
CA PHE A 25 -3.97 -10.50 13.00
C PHE A 25 -4.13 -9.15 12.29
N GLY A 26 -3.07 -8.33 12.26
CA GLY A 26 -3.05 -7.11 11.46
C GLY A 26 -3.26 -7.38 9.97
N LEU A 27 -2.62 -8.42 9.41
CA LEU A 27 -2.78 -8.81 8.00
C LEU A 27 -4.20 -9.30 7.69
N MET A 28 -4.83 -9.99 8.65
CA MET A 28 -6.23 -10.39 8.54
C MET A 28 -7.15 -9.16 8.47
N LEU A 29 -7.00 -8.20 9.40
CA LEU A 29 -7.80 -6.98 9.40
C LEU A 29 -7.56 -6.12 8.15
N ASN A 30 -6.31 -6.01 7.72
CA ASN A 30 -5.94 -5.32 6.47
C ASN A 30 -6.68 -5.96 5.27
N SER A 31 -6.68 -7.29 5.17
CA SER A 31 -7.38 -8.03 4.11
C SER A 31 -8.89 -7.79 4.11
N ILE A 32 -9.52 -7.69 5.28
CA ILE A 32 -10.96 -7.38 5.39
C ILE A 32 -11.24 -5.98 4.83
N LEU A 33 -10.46 -4.97 5.25
CA LEU A 33 -10.66 -3.60 4.79
C LEU A 33 -10.31 -3.43 3.30
N LEU A 34 -9.27 -4.13 2.84
CA LEU A 34 -8.89 -4.23 1.43
C LEU A 34 -10.04 -4.80 0.59
N GLY A 35 -10.63 -5.92 1.01
CA GLY A 35 -11.76 -6.56 0.35
C GLY A 35 -13.00 -5.66 0.30
N PHE A 36 -13.34 -5.02 1.42
CA PHE A 36 -14.44 -4.06 1.47
C PHE A 36 -14.22 -2.87 0.54
N THR A 37 -13.01 -2.30 0.54
CA THR A 37 -12.66 -1.17 -0.32
C THR A 37 -12.69 -1.54 -1.79
N SER A 38 -12.30 -2.77 -2.14
CA SER A 38 -12.38 -3.29 -3.51
C SER A 38 -13.83 -3.33 -4.04
N VAL A 39 -14.79 -3.80 -3.24
CA VAL A 39 -16.22 -3.78 -3.61
C VAL A 39 -16.75 -2.36 -3.80
N MET A 40 -16.27 -1.41 -2.99
CA MET A 40 -16.64 0.01 -3.10
C MET A 40 -15.95 0.73 -4.27
N LEU A 41 -14.86 0.16 -4.81
CA LEU A 41 -13.96 0.85 -5.72
C LEU A 41 -14.63 1.26 -7.03
N GLU A 42 -15.44 0.38 -7.62
CA GLU A 42 -16.13 0.67 -8.87
C GLU A 42 -17.08 1.86 -8.71
N LYS A 43 -17.87 1.88 -7.62
CA LYS A 43 -18.78 3.00 -7.30
C LYS A 43 -18.00 4.29 -7.09
N LEU A 44 -16.86 4.23 -6.41
CA LEU A 44 -16.03 5.38 -6.11
C LEU A 44 -15.38 5.95 -7.39
N CYS A 45 -14.87 5.09 -8.26
CA CYS A 45 -14.29 5.49 -9.55
C CYS A 45 -15.33 6.07 -10.50
N ARG A 46 -16.56 5.55 -10.48
CA ARG A 46 -17.67 6.09 -11.27
C ARG A 46 -18.13 7.47 -10.78
N LYS A 47 -18.05 7.74 -9.47
CA LYS A 47 -18.53 9.01 -8.87
C LYS A 47 -17.46 10.10 -8.83
N LEU A 48 -16.22 9.75 -8.48
CA LEU A 48 -15.11 10.70 -8.28
C LEU A 48 -14.11 10.71 -9.43
N GLY A 49 -14.15 9.71 -10.31
CA GLY A 49 -13.19 9.52 -11.40
C GLY A 49 -11.95 8.74 -10.94
N SER A 50 -11.47 7.86 -11.81
CA SER A 50 -10.35 6.96 -11.48
C SER A 50 -9.05 7.68 -11.12
N GLY A 51 -8.76 8.83 -11.75
CA GLY A 51 -7.54 9.61 -11.45
C GLY A 51 -7.54 10.19 -10.03
N LEU A 52 -8.66 10.76 -9.58
CA LEU A 52 -8.77 11.28 -8.22
C LEU A 52 -8.73 10.17 -7.17
N VAL A 53 -9.43 9.06 -7.43
CA VAL A 53 -9.47 7.93 -6.49
C VAL A 53 -8.07 7.35 -6.31
N TRP A 54 -7.33 7.15 -7.42
CA TRP A 54 -5.93 6.74 -7.35
C TRP A 54 -5.11 7.73 -6.54
N GLY A 55 -5.15 9.01 -6.91
CA GLY A 55 -4.34 10.05 -6.30
C GLY A 55 -4.54 10.20 -4.80
N VAL A 56 -5.81 10.27 -4.37
CA VAL A 56 -6.18 10.34 -2.95
C VAL A 56 -5.70 9.11 -2.20
N SER A 57 -5.82 7.91 -2.79
CA SER A 57 -5.31 6.68 -2.17
C SER A 57 -3.80 6.65 -2.05
N CYS A 58 -3.05 7.17 -3.03
CA CYS A 58 -1.59 7.30 -2.93
C CYS A 58 -1.16 8.30 -1.84
N ILE A 59 -1.88 9.41 -1.68
CA ILE A 59 -1.63 10.38 -0.59
C ILE A 59 -1.94 9.74 0.76
N LEU A 60 -3.06 9.03 0.89
CA LEU A 60 -3.41 8.29 2.10
C LEU A 60 -2.37 7.20 2.43
N LEU A 61 -1.85 6.51 1.42
CA LEU A 61 -0.76 5.54 1.56
C LEU A 61 0.50 6.20 2.11
N SER A 62 0.88 7.36 1.56
CA SER A 62 2.04 8.13 2.03
C SER A 62 1.90 8.54 3.49
N PHE A 63 0.72 9.07 3.87
CA PHE A 63 0.43 9.42 5.26
C PHE A 63 0.53 8.19 6.19
N CYS A 64 0.00 7.05 5.75
CA CYS A 64 0.01 5.81 6.52
C CYS A 64 1.44 5.25 6.71
N LEU A 65 2.29 5.34 5.68
CA LEU A 65 3.70 4.99 5.76
C LEU A 65 4.48 5.96 6.66
N GLY A 66 4.16 7.25 6.61
CA GLY A 66 4.70 8.26 7.52
C GLY A 66 4.34 7.97 8.99
N ALA A 67 3.07 7.62 9.26
CA ALA A 67 2.62 7.22 10.60
C ALA A 67 3.35 5.98 11.12
N MET A 68 3.55 4.96 10.27
CA MET A 68 4.39 3.79 10.59
C MET A 68 5.83 4.17 10.96
N LEU A 69 6.42 5.14 10.25
CA LEU A 69 7.77 5.64 10.52
C LEU A 69 7.84 6.35 11.87
N ILE A 70 6.86 7.21 12.18
CA ILE A 70 6.75 7.89 13.47
C ILE A 70 6.60 6.87 14.61
N ILE A 71 5.72 5.87 14.46
CA ILE A 71 5.53 4.80 15.45
C ILE A 71 6.86 4.05 15.68
N THR A 72 7.60 3.77 14.61
CA THR A 72 8.90 3.09 14.68
C THR A 72 9.95 3.96 15.37
N ALA A 73 9.97 5.27 15.10
CA ALA A 73 10.87 6.22 15.75
C ALA A 73 10.56 6.35 17.25
N VAL A 74 9.28 6.50 17.62
CA VAL A 74 8.85 6.56 19.02
C VAL A 74 9.20 5.27 19.76
N SER A 75 8.99 4.11 19.12
CA SER A 75 9.40 2.80 19.66
C SER A 75 10.91 2.68 19.91
N LYS A 76 11.75 3.32 19.06
CA LYS A 76 13.21 3.36 19.25
C LYS A 76 13.64 4.27 20.40
N HIS A 77 12.95 5.40 20.60
CA HIS A 77 13.31 6.40 21.63
C HIS A 77 12.74 6.11 23.02
N MET A 78 11.69 5.27 23.15
CA MET A 78 11.22 4.84 24.47
C MET A 78 12.17 3.79 25.06
N LYS A 79 12.79 4.13 26.20
CA LYS A 79 13.47 3.14 27.06
C LYS A 79 12.39 2.21 27.60
N PHE A 80 12.47 0.91 27.28
CA PHE A 80 11.62 -0.11 27.90
C PHE A 80 11.76 0.02 29.42
N SER A 81 10.68 0.37 30.13
CA SER A 81 10.59 0.14 31.57
C SER A 81 10.81 -1.35 31.84
N SER A 82 11.44 -1.66 32.97
CA SER A 82 12.08 -2.94 33.36
C SER A 82 11.29 -4.26 33.25
N GLU A 83 10.14 -4.32 32.57
CA GLU A 83 9.39 -5.54 32.26
C GLU A 83 9.52 -6.04 30.81
N GLY A 84 10.10 -5.25 29.90
CA GLY A 84 10.43 -5.71 28.55
C GLY A 84 9.23 -6.09 27.65
N LEU A 85 8.03 -5.56 27.94
CA LEU A 85 6.88 -5.61 27.03
C LEU A 85 6.73 -4.26 26.30
N PRO A 86 6.50 -4.25 24.97
CA PRO A 86 6.13 -3.03 24.27
C PRO A 86 4.78 -2.53 24.79
N PRO A 87 4.58 -1.21 24.97
CA PRO A 87 3.30 -0.66 25.41
C PRO A 87 2.17 -1.13 24.49
N THR A 88 1.10 -1.69 25.07
CA THR A 88 -0.09 -2.15 24.33
C THR A 88 -0.63 -1.06 23.41
N GLY A 89 -0.51 0.21 23.79
CA GLY A 89 -0.90 1.37 22.98
C GLY A 89 -0.14 1.48 21.65
N ILE A 90 1.16 1.16 21.60
CA ILE A 90 1.95 1.20 20.35
C ILE A 90 1.51 0.06 19.41
N VAL A 91 1.27 -1.13 19.98
CA VAL A 91 0.80 -2.29 19.21
C VAL A 91 -0.59 -2.00 18.62
N ILE A 92 -1.52 -1.46 19.42
CA ILE A 92 -2.85 -1.07 18.95
C ILE A 92 -2.77 0.03 17.89
N ALA A 93 -1.97 1.08 18.11
CA ALA A 93 -1.79 2.15 17.12
C ALA A 93 -1.24 1.60 15.80
N SER A 94 -0.25 0.72 15.86
CA SER A 94 0.31 0.07 14.67
C SER A 94 -0.69 -0.83 13.94
N LEU A 95 -1.55 -1.55 14.67
CA LEU A 95 -2.63 -2.36 14.12
C LEU A 95 -3.69 -1.52 13.42
N VAL A 96 -4.09 -0.40 14.03
CA VAL A 96 -5.08 0.52 13.45
C VAL A 96 -4.55 1.13 12.16
N VAL A 97 -3.35 1.70 12.20
CA VAL A 97 -2.69 2.27 11.01
C VAL A 97 -2.53 1.21 9.92
N PHE A 98 -2.08 0.01 10.28
CA PHE A 98 -1.94 -1.08 9.33
C PHE A 98 -3.27 -1.57 8.74
N THR A 99 -4.35 -1.57 9.52
CA THR A 99 -5.68 -1.91 9.03
C THR A 99 -6.15 -0.88 8.01
N ILE A 100 -6.02 0.42 8.33
CA ILE A 100 -6.39 1.54 7.44
C ILE A 100 -5.61 1.48 6.12
N LEU A 101 -4.34 1.05 6.15
CA LEU A 101 -3.49 0.87 4.97
C LEU A 101 -4.10 -0.10 3.93
N GLY A 102 -5.02 -0.99 4.34
CA GLY A 102 -5.71 -1.89 3.43
C GLY A 102 -6.55 -1.14 2.38
N ALA A 103 -7.16 -0.01 2.74
CA ALA A 103 -7.97 0.77 1.80
C ALA A 103 -7.17 1.32 0.60
N PRO A 104 -6.06 2.07 0.78
CA PRO A 104 -5.29 2.57 -0.35
C PRO A 104 -4.58 1.46 -1.15
N LEU A 105 -4.23 0.33 -0.51
CA LEU A 105 -3.69 -0.83 -1.24
C LEU A 105 -4.71 -1.42 -2.21
N ALA A 106 -5.99 -1.48 -1.84
CA ALA A 106 -7.04 -2.03 -2.70
C ALA A 106 -7.14 -1.23 -4.00
N VAL A 107 -7.09 0.09 -3.88
CA VAL A 107 -7.09 0.99 -5.03
C VAL A 107 -5.85 0.75 -5.89
N THR A 108 -4.68 0.70 -5.27
CA THR A 108 -3.41 0.54 -5.99
C THR A 108 -3.31 -0.79 -6.72
N TYR A 109 -3.90 -1.87 -6.18
CA TYR A 109 -3.88 -3.19 -6.82
C TYR A 109 -4.92 -3.37 -7.92
N SER A 110 -5.94 -2.51 -8.00
CA SER A 110 -7.03 -2.69 -8.97
C SER A 110 -7.06 -1.61 -10.05
N LEU A 111 -6.74 -0.36 -9.72
CA LEU A 111 -6.86 0.75 -10.67
C LEU A 111 -5.91 0.72 -11.87
N PRO A 112 -4.61 0.38 -11.71
CA PRO A 112 -3.70 0.26 -12.86
C PRO A 112 -4.24 -0.71 -13.90
N TYR A 113 -4.70 -1.88 -13.45
CA TYR A 113 -5.26 -2.92 -14.30
C TYR A 113 -6.54 -2.47 -15.01
N ALA A 114 -7.44 -1.81 -14.27
CA ALA A 114 -8.67 -1.27 -14.85
C ALA A 114 -8.38 -0.20 -15.93
N LEU A 115 -7.44 0.70 -15.67
CA LEU A 115 -7.07 1.76 -16.63
C LEU A 115 -6.39 1.20 -17.88
N ILE A 116 -5.44 0.28 -17.71
CA ILE A 116 -4.74 -0.34 -18.85
C ILE A 116 -5.71 -1.19 -19.68
N SER A 117 -6.59 -1.96 -19.05
CA SER A 117 -7.61 -2.74 -19.76
C SER A 117 -8.51 -1.84 -20.61
N ALA A 118 -9.02 -0.75 -20.04
CA ALA A 118 -9.90 0.19 -20.76
C ALA A 118 -9.17 0.92 -21.90
N ARG A 119 -7.87 1.21 -21.75
CA ARG A 119 -7.06 1.84 -22.80
C ARG A 119 -6.66 0.87 -23.90
N ALA A 120 -6.31 -0.37 -23.56
CA ALA A 120 -5.97 -1.40 -24.54
C ALA A 120 -7.16 -1.71 -25.46
N GLU A 121 -8.36 -1.84 -24.88
CA GLU A 121 -9.61 -2.00 -25.62
C GLU A 121 -9.85 -0.85 -26.61
N ALA A 122 -9.70 0.41 -26.16
CA ALA A 122 -9.90 1.58 -27.00
C ALA A 122 -8.90 1.69 -28.17
N LEU A 123 -7.70 1.11 -28.03
CA LEU A 123 -6.65 1.13 -29.05
C LEU A 123 -6.67 -0.11 -29.96
N GLY A 124 -7.59 -1.06 -29.73
CA GLY A 124 -7.60 -2.35 -30.43
C GLY A 124 -6.37 -3.22 -30.13
N LEU A 125 -5.57 -2.84 -29.13
CA LEU A 125 -4.47 -3.65 -28.62
C LEU A 125 -5.07 -4.76 -27.76
N GLY A 126 -4.65 -6.00 -27.99
CA GLY A 126 -5.15 -7.14 -27.22
C GLY A 126 -5.06 -6.86 -25.72
N GLN A 127 -6.20 -6.91 -25.02
CA GLN A 127 -6.32 -6.63 -23.59
C GLN A 127 -5.31 -7.43 -22.75
N GLY A 128 -5.05 -8.68 -23.16
CA GLY A 128 -4.04 -9.54 -22.54
C GLY A 128 -2.60 -9.02 -22.65
N LEU A 129 -2.23 -8.37 -23.76
CA LEU A 129 -0.89 -7.81 -23.95
C LEU A 129 -0.67 -6.62 -23.01
N GLY A 130 -1.64 -5.70 -22.93
CA GLY A 130 -1.56 -4.56 -22.01
C GLY A 130 -1.44 -4.99 -20.55
N MET A 131 -2.25 -5.97 -20.14
CA MET A 131 -2.20 -6.54 -18.79
C MET A 131 -0.88 -7.29 -18.51
N GLY A 132 -0.34 -7.99 -19.51
CA GLY A 132 0.96 -8.68 -19.42
C GLY A 132 2.13 -7.70 -19.24
N VAL A 133 2.17 -6.63 -20.04
CA VAL A 133 3.18 -5.57 -19.93
C VAL A 133 3.07 -4.87 -18.57
N LEU A 134 1.85 -4.61 -18.09
CA LEU A 134 1.64 -4.03 -16.76
C LEU A 134 2.19 -4.93 -15.65
N ASN A 135 1.96 -6.25 -15.72
CA ASN A 135 2.52 -7.20 -14.75
C ASN A 135 4.05 -7.18 -14.73
N LEU A 136 4.69 -7.15 -15.91
CA LEU A 136 6.15 -7.03 -15.99
C LEU A 136 6.66 -5.71 -15.40
N ALA A 137 5.97 -4.61 -15.69
CA ALA A 137 6.29 -3.29 -15.14
C ALA A 137 6.16 -3.22 -13.60
N ILE A 138 5.29 -4.03 -13.01
CA ILE A 138 5.12 -4.12 -11.55
C ILE A 138 6.16 -5.08 -10.94
N VAL A 139 6.41 -6.23 -11.58
CA VAL A 139 7.29 -7.27 -11.03
C VAL A 139 8.77 -6.84 -11.05
N ILE A 140 9.24 -6.14 -12.08
CA ILE A 140 10.66 -5.75 -12.17
C ILE A 140 11.07 -4.88 -10.96
N PRO A 141 10.38 -3.79 -10.60
CA PRO A 141 10.66 -3.04 -9.38
C PRO A 141 10.54 -3.89 -8.11
N GLN A 142 9.54 -4.79 -8.03
CA GLN A 142 9.38 -5.67 -6.87
C GLN A 142 10.58 -6.59 -6.67
N MET A 143 11.15 -7.13 -7.76
CA MET A 143 12.36 -7.95 -7.71
C MET A 143 13.57 -7.15 -7.23
N VAL A 144 13.74 -5.91 -7.72
CA VAL A 144 14.82 -5.01 -7.28
C VAL A 144 14.70 -4.69 -5.79
N VAL A 145 13.50 -4.35 -5.31
CA VAL A 145 13.28 -4.06 -3.88
C VAL A 145 13.49 -5.30 -3.01
N SER A 146 13.09 -6.49 -3.48
CA SER A 146 13.30 -7.75 -2.76
C SER A 146 14.79 -8.05 -2.55
N LEU A 147 15.60 -7.85 -3.60
CA LEU A 147 17.06 -8.02 -3.56
C LEU A 147 17.74 -6.89 -2.76
N GLY A 148 17.20 -5.66 -2.83
CA GLY A 148 17.69 -4.47 -2.14
C GLY A 148 17.64 -4.55 -0.61
N ARG A 149 16.93 -5.53 -0.03
CA ARG A 149 16.95 -5.79 1.42
C ARG A 149 18.35 -6.14 1.95
N ALA A 150 19.24 -6.63 1.09
CA ALA A 150 20.66 -6.81 1.42
C ALA A 150 21.40 -5.47 1.62
N ILE A 151 21.00 -4.42 0.89
CA ILE A 151 21.55 -3.06 1.00
C ILE A 151 21.04 -2.38 2.29
N ASP A 152 19.78 -2.63 2.67
CA ASP A 152 19.20 -2.16 3.95
C ASP A 152 19.91 -2.78 5.19
N GLN A 153 20.46 -3.98 5.03
CA GLN A 153 21.31 -4.63 6.04
C GLN A 153 22.68 -3.95 6.16
N LEU A 154 23.21 -3.39 5.07
CA LEU A 154 24.45 -2.60 5.06
C LEU A 154 24.26 -1.18 5.66
N PHE A 155 23.06 -0.60 5.58
CA PHE A 155 22.76 0.76 6.06
C PHE A 155 22.27 0.85 7.52
N GLY A 156 22.48 -0.19 8.34
CA GLY A 156 22.19 -0.14 9.78
C GLY A 156 20.89 -0.85 10.22
N GLY A 157 20.32 -1.71 9.36
CA GLY A 157 19.49 -2.84 9.82
C GLY A 157 18.08 -2.50 10.30
N GLY A 158 17.42 -1.48 9.76
CA GLY A 158 16.02 -1.14 10.06
C GLY A 158 15.19 -0.84 8.82
N ASN A 159 13.86 -1.00 8.91
CA ASN A 159 12.92 -0.75 7.79
C ASN A 159 12.57 0.75 7.63
N SER A 160 13.19 1.64 8.41
CA SER A 160 12.93 3.08 8.39
C SER A 160 13.31 3.79 7.08
N PRO A 161 14.44 3.49 6.41
CA PRO A 161 14.76 4.10 5.12
C PRO A 161 13.76 3.68 4.03
N ALA A 162 13.40 2.40 4.00
CA ALA A 162 12.40 1.88 3.06
C ALA A 162 11.02 2.54 3.23
N PHE A 163 10.57 2.77 4.46
CA PHE A 163 9.33 3.49 4.73
C PHE A 163 9.38 4.96 4.27
N ALA A 164 10.51 5.65 4.45
CA ALA A 164 10.67 7.03 4.02
C ALA A 164 10.65 7.17 2.50
N VAL A 165 11.41 6.32 1.79
CA VAL A 165 11.44 6.29 0.32
C VAL A 165 10.07 5.89 -0.23
N GLY A 166 9.40 4.92 0.41
CA GLY A 166 8.02 4.54 0.08
C GLY A 166 7.03 5.69 0.26
N ALA A 167 7.11 6.43 1.37
CA ALA A 167 6.23 7.57 1.62
C ALA A 167 6.45 8.71 0.61
N ALA A 168 7.71 9.04 0.29
CA ALA A 168 8.04 10.08 -0.68
C ALA A 168 7.61 9.70 -2.11
N SER A 169 7.89 8.47 -2.54
CA SER A 169 7.48 7.97 -3.86
C SER A 169 5.96 7.87 -3.99
N ALA A 170 5.25 7.40 -2.95
CA ALA A 170 3.79 7.38 -2.93
C ALA A 170 3.18 8.79 -2.99
N PHE A 171 3.80 9.77 -2.34
CA PHE A 171 3.34 11.16 -2.38
C PHE A 171 3.51 11.78 -3.78
N LEU A 172 4.70 11.67 -4.37
CA LEU A 172 4.95 12.14 -5.74
C LEU A 172 4.05 11.42 -6.74
N GLY A 173 3.93 10.10 -6.64
CA GLY A 173 3.07 9.29 -7.49
C GLY A 173 1.60 9.68 -7.37
N GLY A 174 1.12 9.98 -6.16
CA GLY A 174 -0.22 10.49 -5.93
C GLY A 174 -0.45 11.86 -6.56
N LEU A 175 0.51 12.78 -6.43
CA LEU A 175 0.42 14.11 -7.03
C LEU A 175 0.40 14.04 -8.56
N VAL A 176 1.29 13.23 -9.14
CA VAL A 176 1.33 12.95 -10.58
C VAL A 176 0.03 12.29 -11.03
N ALA A 177 -0.53 11.34 -10.29
CA ALA A 177 -1.80 10.71 -10.65
C ALA A 177 -2.97 11.70 -10.70
N ILE A 178 -3.02 12.66 -9.76
CA ILE A 178 -4.06 13.71 -9.75
C ILE A 178 -3.95 14.63 -10.96
N ILE A 179 -2.73 14.96 -11.38
CA ILE A 179 -2.47 15.93 -12.45
C ILE A 179 -2.53 15.26 -13.83
N ALA A 180 -1.88 14.11 -13.98
CA ALA A 180 -1.62 13.46 -15.25
C ALA A 180 -2.76 12.55 -15.71
N ILE A 181 -3.58 12.01 -14.80
CA ILE A 181 -4.74 11.21 -15.19
C ILE A 181 -5.90 12.18 -15.44
N PRO A 182 -6.29 12.43 -16.71
CA PRO A 182 -7.43 13.29 -16.99
C PRO A 182 -8.64 12.71 -16.28
N ARG A 183 -9.53 13.57 -15.78
CA ARG A 183 -10.87 13.15 -15.36
C ARG A 183 -11.57 12.57 -16.58
N SER A 184 -11.37 11.28 -16.83
CA SER A 184 -12.11 10.55 -17.84
C SER A 184 -13.55 10.54 -17.33
N GLN A 185 -14.31 11.56 -17.72
CA GLN A 185 -15.73 11.40 -17.90
C GLN A 185 -15.86 10.15 -18.77
N THR A 186 -16.46 9.11 -18.22
CA THR A 186 -17.16 8.12 -19.03
C THR A 186 -18.24 8.90 -19.76
N GLY A 187 -17.86 9.56 -20.85
CA GLY A 187 -18.78 10.16 -21.78
C GLY A 187 -19.70 9.04 -22.22
N LYS A 188 -20.98 9.19 -21.92
CA LYS A 188 -22.03 8.41 -22.58
C LYS A 188 -21.74 8.50 -24.07
N ILE A 189 -21.29 7.40 -24.68
CA ILE A 189 -21.40 7.22 -26.12
C ILE A 189 -22.91 7.13 -26.36
N LYS A 190 -23.54 8.28 -26.70
CA LYS A 190 -24.85 8.27 -27.33
C LYS A 190 -24.64 7.54 -28.65
N GLY A 191 -25.10 6.30 -28.72
CA GLY A 191 -25.19 5.57 -29.99
C GLY A 191 -25.95 6.41 -31.02
N PRO A 192 -25.60 6.33 -32.31
CA PRO A 192 -26.28 7.09 -33.35
C PRO A 192 -27.76 6.71 -33.35
N SER A 193 -28.61 7.73 -33.21
CA SER A 193 -30.01 7.62 -33.57
C SER A 193 -30.08 7.52 -35.08
N THR A 194 -30.35 6.33 -35.60
CA THR A 194 -30.83 6.13 -36.95
C THR A 194 -32.25 5.61 -36.87
N ARG A 195 -33.19 6.51 -37.19
CA ARG A 195 -34.47 6.15 -37.81
C ARG A 195 -34.21 5.49 -39.15
#